data_AF-A0A6G8IES0-F1
#
_entry.id   AF-A0A6G8IES0-F1
#
_cell.length_a   1.000
_cell.length_b   1.000
_cell.length_c   1.000
_cell.angle_alpha   90.00
_cell.angle_beta   90.00
_cell.angle_gamma   90.00
#
_symmetry.space_group_name_H-M   'P 1'
#
loop_
_entity.id
_entity.type
_entity.pdbx_description
1 polymer ?
#
loop_
_entity_poly.entity_id
_entity_poly.type
_entity_poly.pdbx_seq_one_letter_code
_entity_poly.pdbx_strand_id
1 'polypeptide(L)' 'MTCEACQEAENNPLTGLINAGCKGCAARSLAKSPDYCESVRIKDFSPAYRKALQTTFGEDRAKGHEMVKEWAERLKGAQ' A
#
# COMPACT_ATOMS: atom_id res chain seq x y z
N MET A 1 9.05 -3.93 13.64
CA MET A 1 8.56 -2.57 13.33
C MET A 1 9.69 -1.58 13.60
N THR A 2 10.61 -1.45 12.65
CA THR A 2 11.80 -0.57 12.76
C THR A 2 12.08 0.01 11.37
N CYS A 3 11.05 0.55 10.72
CA CYS A 3 11.21 1.19 9.42
C CYS A 3 11.04 2.69 9.61
N GLU A 4 12.14 3.43 9.48
CA GLU A 4 12.16 4.89 9.59
C GLU A 4 11.22 5.54 8.56
N ALA A 5 11.17 4.98 7.35
CA ALA A 5 10.23 5.42 6.32
C ALA A 5 8.75 5.21 6.70
N CYS A 6 8.44 4.18 7.49
CA CYS A 6 7.09 3.99 8.03
C CYS A 6 6.80 4.96 9.20
N GLN A 7 7.77 5.22 10.07
CA GLN A 7 7.62 6.19 11.16
C GLN A 7 7.41 7.61 10.62
N GLU A 8 8.20 8.02 9.62
CA GLU A 8 7.97 9.31 8.94
C GLU A 8 6.58 9.35 8.30
N ALA A 9 6.12 8.23 7.74
CA ALA A 9 4.79 8.13 7.15
C ALA A 9 3.65 8.36 8.14
N GLU A 10 3.87 8.12 9.44
CA GLU A 10 2.87 8.37 10.48
C GLU A 10 2.69 9.87 10.74
N ASN A 11 3.77 10.66 10.64
CA ASN A 11 3.73 12.11 10.80
C ASN A 11 3.39 12.83 9.49
N ASN A 12 3.93 12.35 8.37
CA ASN A 12 3.70 12.86 7.03
C ASN A 12 3.35 11.70 6.06
N PRO A 13 2.05 11.37 5.90
CA PRO A 13 1.61 10.29 5.00
C PRO A 13 2.05 10.49 3.54
N LEU A 14 2.28 11.73 3.13
CA LEU A 14 2.72 12.09 1.78
C LEU A 14 4.23 11.96 1.55
N THR A 15 5.02 11.60 2.57
CA THR A 15 6.47 11.44 2.43
C THR A 15 6.84 10.48 1.28
N GLY A 16 7.90 10.83 0.56
CA GLY A 16 8.50 10.01 -0.49
C GLY A 16 9.46 8.95 0.01
N LEU A 17 9.80 8.96 1.31
CA LEU A 17 10.71 7.97 1.90
C LEU A 17 10.06 6.58 1.85
N ILE A 18 10.74 5.61 1.24
CA ILE A 18 10.31 4.21 1.18
C ILE A 18 11.49 3.31 1.46
N ASN A 19 11.27 2.22 2.19
CA ASN A 19 12.29 1.19 2.40
C ASN A 19 11.95 -0.08 1.61
N ALA A 20 12.88 -0.51 0.76
CA ALA A 20 12.77 -1.75 0.01
C ALA A 20 12.77 -2.95 0.98
N GLY A 21 11.77 -3.83 0.86
CA GLY A 21 11.59 -4.98 1.75
C GLY A 21 10.73 -4.73 3.00
N CYS A 22 10.30 -3.48 3.25
CA CYS A 22 9.31 -3.22 4.30
C CYS A 22 7.89 -3.44 3.77
N LYS A 23 7.15 -4.38 4.37
CA LYS A 23 5.73 -4.64 4.04
C LYS A 23 4.84 -3.38 4.15
N GLY A 24 5.07 -2.54 5.16
CA GLY A 24 4.34 -1.28 5.34
C GLY A 24 4.64 -0.25 4.25
N CYS A 25 5.91 -0.09 3.88
CA CYS A 25 6.27 0.79 2.76
C CYS A 25 5.68 0.28 1.44
N ALA A 26 5.73 -1.02 1.19
CA ALA A 26 5.18 -1.61 -0.02
C ALA A 26 3.64 -1.47 -0.08
N ALA A 27 2.94 -1.63 1.04
CA ALA A 27 1.51 -1.36 1.15
C ALA A 27 1.17 0.09 0.77
N ARG A 28 1.93 1.05 1.30
CA ARG A 28 1.73 2.46 0.99
C ARG A 28 2.06 2.81 -0.47
N SER A 29 3.11 2.22 -1.04
CA SER A 29 3.43 2.38 -2.46
C SER A 29 2.30 1.84 -3.34
N LEU A 30 1.75 0.67 -3.00
CA LEU A 30 0.60 0.10 -3.70
C LEU A 30 -0.68 0.94 -3.50
N ALA A 31 -0.88 1.57 -2.34
CA ALA A 31 -2.03 2.44 -2.09
C ALA A 31 -2.09 3.66 -3.04
N LYS A 32 -0.93 4.12 -3.53
CA LYS A 32 -0.80 5.19 -4.53
C LYS A 32 -0.73 4.68 -5.98
N SER A 33 -0.69 3.36 -6.18
CA SER A 33 -0.48 2.76 -7.50
C SER A 33 -1.75 2.81 -8.36
N PRO A 34 -1.61 2.90 -9.70
CA PRO A 34 -2.74 2.81 -10.61
C PRO A 34 -3.48 1.48 -10.49
N ASP A 35 -2.77 0.39 -10.16
CA ASP A 35 -3.37 -0.94 -9.97
C ASP A 35 -4.40 -0.96 -8.85
N TYR A 36 -4.08 -0.32 -7.71
CA TYR A 36 -5.02 -0.19 -6.61
C TYR A 36 -6.18 0.75 -6.98
N CYS A 37 -5.91 1.89 -7.60
CA CYS A 37 -6.94 2.81 -8.07
C CYS A 37 -7.95 2.13 -9.01
N GLU A 38 -7.45 1.32 -9.94
CA GLU A 38 -8.30 0.52 -10.83
C GLU A 38 -9.13 -0.49 -10.04
N SER A 39 -8.52 -1.20 -9.08
CA SER A 39 -9.24 -2.17 -8.23
C SER A 39 -10.40 -1.52 -7.45
N VAL A 40 -10.18 -0.31 -6.93
CA VAL A 40 -11.21 0.47 -6.23
C VAL A 40 -12.31 0.91 -7.20
N ARG A 41 -11.94 1.33 -8.41
CA ARG A 41 -12.89 1.77 -9.46
C ARG A 41 -13.80 0.62 -9.91
N ILE A 42 -13.25 -0.57 -10.14
CA ILE A 42 -14.01 -1.74 -10.60
C ILE A 42 -14.66 -2.53 -9.46
N LYS A 43 -14.38 -2.16 -8.20
CA LYS A 43 -14.81 -2.86 -6.98
C LYS A 43 -14.45 -4.35 -6.95
N ASP A 44 -13.37 -4.72 -7.63
CA ASP A 44 -12.81 -6.06 -7.71
C ASP A 44 -11.28 -5.97 -7.81
N PHE A 45 -10.58 -7.06 -7.50
CA PHE A 45 -9.13 -7.10 -7.68
C PHE A 45 -8.77 -7.31 -9.14
N SER A 46 -8.27 -6.27 -9.80
CA SER A 46 -7.74 -6.38 -11.16
C SER A 46 -6.59 -7.42 -11.22
N PRO A 47 -6.37 -8.08 -12.37
CA PRO A 47 -5.29 -9.07 -12.51
C PRO A 47 -3.92 -8.49 -12.14
N ALA A 48 -3.69 -7.22 -12.49
CA ALA A 48 -2.45 -6.51 -12.16
C ALA A 48 -2.31 -6.28 -10.65
N TYR A 49 -3.39 -5.85 -9.98
CA TYR A 49 -3.39 -5.67 -8.53
C TYR A 49 -3.22 -7.00 -7.77
N ARG A 50 -3.88 -8.08 -8.21
CA ARG A 50 -3.67 -9.43 -7.64
C ARG A 50 -2.22 -9.86 -7.75
N LYS A 51 -1.58 -9.65 -8.91
CA LYS A 51 -0.18 -9.98 -9.14
C LYS A 51 0.74 -9.13 -8.25
N ALA A 52 0.44 -7.84 -8.09
CA ALA A 52 1.21 -6.93 -7.24
C ALA A 52 1.14 -7.36 -5.76
N LEU A 53 -0.06 -7.70 -5.27
CA LEU A 53 -0.25 -8.24 -3.91
C LEU A 53 0.46 -9.58 -3.72
N GLN A 54 0.35 -10.50 -4.69
CA GLN A 54 1.02 -11.81 -4.65
C GLN A 54 2.54 -11.66 -4.64
N THR A 55 3.10 -10.74 -5.43
CA THR A 55 4.54 -10.49 -5.50
C THR A 55 5.09 -9.89 -4.20
N THR A 56 4.31 -9.00 -3.58
CA THR A 56 4.76 -8.22 -2.43
C THR A 56 4.54 -8.94 -1.10
N PHE A 57 3.39 -9.61 -0.95
CA PHE A 57 2.94 -10.20 0.31
C PHE A 57 2.87 -11.73 0.25
N GLY A 58 2.97 -12.34 -0.92
CA GLY A 58 2.90 -13.79 -1.08
C GLY A 58 1.57 -14.35 -0.56
N GLU A 59 1.66 -15.28 0.39
CA GLU A 59 0.50 -15.91 1.03
C GLU A 59 -0.30 -14.94 1.92
N ASP A 60 0.35 -13.89 2.46
CA ASP A 60 -0.30 -12.85 3.27
C ASP A 60 -1.02 -11.78 2.42
N ARG A 61 -1.33 -12.05 1.14
CA ARG A 61 -1.98 -11.07 0.24
C ARG A 61 -3.26 -10.44 0.79
N ALA A 62 -4.02 -11.16 1.61
CA ALA A 62 -5.23 -10.64 2.26
C ALA A 62 -4.88 -9.53 3.27
N LYS A 63 -3.95 -9.80 4.19
CA LYS A 63 -3.43 -8.80 5.13
C LYS A 63 -2.74 -7.64 4.39
N GLY A 64 -2.00 -7.97 3.33
CA GLY A 64 -1.39 -6.96 2.45
C GLY A 64 -2.42 -6.02 1.85
N HIS A 65 -3.54 -6.55 1.36
CA HIS A 65 -4.64 -5.73 0.85
C HIS A 65 -5.25 -4.82 1.93
N GLU A 66 -5.47 -5.34 3.14
CA GLU A 66 -5.96 -4.54 4.28
C GLU A 66 -5.03 -3.37 4.58
N MET A 67 -3.72 -3.63 4.66
CA MET A 67 -2.72 -2.58 4.87
C MET A 67 -2.72 -1.53 3.75
N VAL A 68 -2.89 -1.95 2.48
CA VAL A 68 -2.99 -1.04 1.34
C VAL A 68 -4.21 -0.14 1.48
N LYS A 69 -5.33 -0.70 1.94
CA LYS A 69 -6.58 0.03 2.20
C LYS A 69 -6.40 1.08 3.30
N GLU A 70 -5.83 0.69 4.44
CA GLU A 70 -5.55 1.60 5.56
C GLU A 70 -4.67 2.78 5.12
N TRP A 71 -3.62 2.51 4.34
CA TRP A 71 -2.78 3.57 3.79
C TRP A 71 -3.53 4.46 2.80
N ALA A 72 -4.37 3.89 1.94
CA ALA A 72 -5.16 4.67 1.00
C ALA A 72 -6.13 5.63 1.72
N GLU A 73 -6.75 5.21 2.82
CA GLU A 73 -7.61 6.06 3.63
C GLU A 73 -6.82 7.20 4.29
N ARG A 74 -5.67 6.90 4.89
CA ARG A 74 -4.76 7.91 5.45
C ARG A 74 -4.30 8.93 4.40
N LEU A 75 -3.99 8.47 3.19
CA LEU A 75 -3.56 9.33 2.09
C LEU A 75 -4.66 10.22 1.55
N LYS A 76 -5.91 9.73 1.48
CA LYS A 76 -7.07 10.54 1.11
C LYS A 76 -7.35 11.64 2.14
N GLY A 77 -7.17 11.36 3.42
CA GLY A 77 -7.35 12.36 4.49
C GLY A 77 -6.23 13.40 4.57
N ALA A 78 -5.08 13.15 3.94
CA ALA A 78 -3.93 14.05 3.90
C ALA A 78 -3.86 14.93 2.63
N GLN A 79 -4.81 14.79 1.70
CA GLN A 79 -4.91 15.57 0.45
C GLN A 79 -5.78 16.82 0.61
#